data_AF-A0A5R2N683-F1
#
_entry.id   AF-A0A5R2N683-F1
#
_cell.length_a   1.000
_cell.length_b   1.000
_cell.length_c   1.000
_cell.angle_alpha   90.00
_cell.angle_beta   90.00
_cell.angle_gamma   90.00
#
_symmetry.space_group_name_H-M   'P 1'
#
loop_
_entity.id
_entity.type
_entity.pdbx_description
1 polymer ?
#
loop_
_entity_poly.entity_id
_entity_poly.type
_entity_poly.pdbx_seq_one_letter_code
_entity_poly.pdbx_strand_id
1 'polypeptide(L)'
;MKVFISADIEGTAGITNWDEARKGNPDYAEFREYMTDELVAACEGAKAAGATEIVVKDAHSTARNLILSKLPAYVRIVRGWSGHPDAMMFGIEGVIDADHHRI
;
A
#
# COMPACT_ATOMS: atom_id res chain seq x y z
N MET A 1 18.99 5.20 1.39
CA MET A 1 18.51 3.86 0.94
C MET A 1 17.08 3.99 0.47
N LYS A 2 16.70 3.32 -0.61
CA LYS A 2 15.31 3.29 -1.11
C LYS A 2 14.61 2.04 -0.61
N VAL A 3 13.38 2.19 -0.15
CA VAL A 3 12.52 1.09 0.32
C VAL A 3 11.26 1.06 -0.53
N PHE A 4 10.94 -0.12 -1.05
CA PHE A 4 9.69 -0.41 -1.73
C PHE A 4 8.86 -1.33 -0.85
N ILE A 5 7.58 -1.01 -0.67
CA ILE A 5 6.64 -1.81 0.11
C ILE A 5 5.44 -2.15 -0.79
N SER A 6 5.20 -3.44 -1.01
CA SER A 6 3.95 -3.92 -1.61
C SER A 6 2.98 -4.26 -0.47
N ALA A 7 1.85 -3.58 -0.41
CA ALA A 7 0.88 -3.71 0.67
C ALA A 7 -0.35 -4.47 0.19
N ASP A 8 -0.63 -5.61 0.83
CA ASP A 8 -1.77 -6.49 0.56
C ASP A 8 -2.58 -6.74 1.83
N ILE A 9 -3.90 -6.93 1.74
CA ILE A 9 -4.75 -6.86 2.94
C ILE A 9 -4.85 -8.19 3.66
N GLU A 10 -4.81 -9.32 2.95
CA GLU A 10 -5.11 -10.67 3.45
C GLU A 10 -4.19 -11.10 4.60
N GLY A 11 -2.98 -10.53 4.65
CA GLY A 11 -1.99 -10.78 5.70
C GLY A 11 -2.03 -9.80 6.89
N THR A 12 -2.95 -8.83 6.88
CA THR A 12 -3.11 -7.85 7.96
C THR A 12 -3.46 -8.55 9.27
N ALA A 13 -2.88 -8.11 10.38
CA ALA A 13 -3.13 -8.73 11.67
C ALA A 13 -4.63 -8.75 12.01
N GLY A 14 -5.09 -9.91 12.48
CA GLY A 14 -6.48 -10.12 12.88
C GLY A 14 -7.40 -10.61 11.77
N ILE A 15 -7.00 -10.56 10.49
CA ILE A 15 -7.79 -11.18 9.42
C ILE A 15 -7.76 -12.70 9.58
N THR A 16 -8.95 -13.29 9.57
CA THR A 16 -9.19 -14.73 9.63
C THR A 16 -10.19 -15.20 8.55
N ASN A 17 -10.86 -14.28 7.87
CA ASN A 17 -11.86 -14.56 6.85
C ASN A 17 -11.68 -13.67 5.61
N TRP A 18 -12.02 -14.19 4.44
CA TRP A 18 -12.00 -13.44 3.18
C TRP A 18 -12.93 -12.22 3.16
N ASP A 19 -14.04 -12.26 3.89
CA ASP A 19 -14.99 -11.15 3.96
C ASP A 19 -14.37 -9.88 4.56
N GLU A 20 -13.45 -10.06 5.50
CA GLU A 20 -12.67 -8.99 6.14
C GLU A 20 -11.68 -8.33 5.17
N ALA A 21 -11.22 -9.07 4.16
CA ALA A 21 -10.37 -8.59 3.08
C ALA A 21 -11.18 -8.02 1.88
N ARG A 22 -12.50 -8.22 1.82
CA ARG A 22 -13.27 -7.95 0.61
C ARG A 22 -13.95 -6.58 0.61
N LYS A 23 -13.43 -5.66 -0.21
CA LYS A 23 -14.03 -4.33 -0.38
C LYS A 23 -15.52 -4.41 -0.72
N GLY A 24 -16.33 -3.72 0.08
CA GLY A 24 -17.79 -3.69 -0.02
C GLY A 24 -18.50 -4.60 0.99
N ASN A 25 -17.78 -5.52 1.64
CA ASN A 25 -18.28 -6.22 2.82
C ASN A 25 -18.27 -5.26 4.04
N PRO A 26 -19.24 -5.34 4.97
CA PRO A 26 -19.24 -4.56 6.21
C PRO A 26 -17.95 -4.66 7.04
N ASP A 27 -17.32 -5.83 7.08
CA ASP A 27 -16.16 -6.10 7.94
C ASP A 27 -14.87 -5.46 7.39
N TYR A 28 -14.83 -5.17 6.09
CA TYR A 28 -13.66 -4.64 5.39
C TYR A 28 -13.15 -3.29 5.94
N ALA A 29 -14.04 -2.44 6.46
CA ALA A 29 -13.65 -1.10 6.89
C ALA A 29 -12.65 -1.14 8.05
N GLU A 30 -12.83 -2.06 9.00
CA GLU A 30 -11.92 -2.23 10.14
C GLU A 30 -10.53 -2.67 9.67
N PHE A 31 -10.46 -3.72 8.87
CA PHE A 31 -9.18 -4.28 8.44
C PHE A 31 -8.45 -3.39 7.42
N ARG A 32 -9.17 -2.56 6.67
CA ARG A 32 -8.58 -1.48 5.88
C ARG A 32 -7.83 -0.46 6.76
N GLU A 33 -8.37 -0.14 7.93
CA GLU A 33 -7.70 0.74 8.89
C GLU A 33 -6.43 0.07 9.42
N TYR A 34 -6.51 -1.20 9.85
CA TYR A 34 -5.35 -1.96 10.35
C TYR A 34 -4.26 -2.10 9.29
N MET A 35 -4.60 -2.46 8.06
CA MET A 35 -3.65 -2.55 6.95
C MET A 35 -2.93 -1.22 6.74
N THR A 36 -3.67 -0.11 6.81
CA THR A 36 -3.08 1.22 6.65
C THR A 36 -2.17 1.55 7.83
N ASP A 37 -2.56 1.24 9.07
CA ASP A 37 -1.74 1.50 10.26
C ASP A 37 -0.45 0.67 10.28
N GLU A 38 -0.51 -0.60 9.90
CA GLU A 38 0.66 -1.47 9.76
C GLU A 38 1.62 -0.93 8.70
N LEU A 39 1.10 -0.50 7.55
CA LEU A 39 1.91 0.13 6.51
C LEU A 39 2.58 1.41 7.01
N VAL A 40 1.85 2.27 7.72
CA VAL A 40 2.40 3.52 8.28
C VAL A 40 3.51 3.19 9.27
N ALA A 41 3.30 2.21 10.15
CA ALA A 41 4.33 1.75 11.08
C ALA A 41 5.57 1.21 10.36
N ALA A 42 5.40 0.45 9.27
CA ALA A 42 6.51 -0.02 8.45
C ALA A 42 7.27 1.14 7.78
N CYS A 43 6.56 2.17 7.31
CA CYS A 43 7.16 3.37 6.72
C CYS A 43 7.97 4.16 7.77
N GLU A 44 7.42 4.37 8.96
CA GLU A 44 8.12 5.04 10.07
C GLU A 44 9.36 4.26 10.51
N GLY A 45 9.26 2.93 10.61
CA GLY A 45 10.39 2.06 10.90
C GLY A 45 11.50 2.14 9.84
N ALA A 46 11.12 2.09 8.56
CA ALA A 46 12.06 2.27 7.45
C ALA A 46 12.72 3.66 7.48
N LYS A 47 11.94 4.70 7.78
CA LYS A 47 12.44 6.08 7.89
C LYS A 47 13.44 6.22 9.04
N ALA A 48 13.11 5.68 10.21
CA ALA A 48 13.99 5.67 11.38
C ALA A 48 15.30 4.90 11.11
N ALA A 49 15.25 3.86 10.26
CA ALA A 49 16.41 3.10 9.81
C ALA A 49 17.25 3.80 8.72
N GLY A 50 16.91 5.04 8.33
CA GLY A 50 17.67 5.82 7.35
C GLY A 50 17.20 5.68 5.90
N ALA A 51 15.97 5.21 5.67
CA ALA A 51 15.37 5.28 4.33
C ALA A 51 15.22 6.75 3.88
N THR A 52 15.69 7.02 2.67
CA THR A 52 15.66 8.35 2.04
C THR A 52 14.51 8.47 1.04
N GLU A 53 14.00 7.34 0.55
CA GLU A 53 12.84 7.26 -0.34
C GLU A 53 12.03 6.03 0.07
N ILE A 54 10.71 6.20 0.22
CA ILE A 54 9.76 5.13 0.49
C ILE A 54 8.67 5.17 -0.58
N VAL A 55 8.56 4.08 -1.33
CA VAL A 55 7.51 3.88 -2.35
C VAL A 55 6.61 2.74 -1.89
N VAL A 56 5.31 2.97 -1.93
CA VAL A 56 4.29 1.99 -1.57
C VAL A 56 3.47 1.63 -2.80
N LYS A 57 3.25 0.34 -3.02
CA LYS A 57 2.28 -0.18 -3.98
C LYS A 57 1.06 -0.71 -3.21
N ASP A 58 -0.09 -0.11 -3.46
CA ASP A 58 -1.39 -0.68 -3.03
C ASP A 58 -1.69 -1.88 -3.93
N ALA A 59 -1.54 -3.08 -3.37
CA ALA A 59 -1.44 -4.33 -4.15
C ALA A 59 -2.64 -5.26 -3.98
N HIS A 60 -3.61 -4.91 -3.13
CA HIS A 60 -4.80 -5.74 -2.93
C HIS A 60 -5.88 -5.51 -3.99
N SER A 61 -6.44 -6.55 -4.58
CA SER A 61 -7.70 -6.53 -5.36
C SER A 61 -7.83 -5.34 -6.34
N THR A 62 -8.48 -4.23 -5.95
CA THR A 62 -8.66 -3.04 -6.82
C THR A 62 -7.46 -2.08 -6.84
N ALA A 63 -6.40 -2.38 -6.08
CA ALA A 63 -5.23 -1.55 -5.83
C ALA A 63 -5.59 -0.13 -5.32
N ARG A 64 -6.69 -0.02 -4.56
CA ARG A 64 -7.27 1.25 -4.07
C ARG A 64 -7.91 1.05 -2.69
N ASN A 65 -7.10 0.60 -1.74
CA ASN A 65 -7.50 0.13 -0.43
C ASN A 65 -6.91 1.01 0.67
N LEU A 66 -5.70 1.55 0.53
CA LEU A 66 -5.09 2.37 1.57
C LEU A 66 -5.88 3.67 1.85
N ILE A 67 -5.80 4.17 3.09
CA ILE A 67 -6.41 5.43 3.50
C ILE A 67 -5.40 6.56 3.34
N LEU A 68 -5.49 7.31 2.24
CA LEU A 68 -4.48 8.29 1.86
C LEU A 68 -4.24 9.37 2.91
N SER A 69 -5.27 9.78 3.65
CA SER A 69 -5.15 10.81 4.69
C SER A 69 -4.30 10.36 5.89
N LYS A 70 -4.03 9.07 6.05
CA LYS A 70 -3.17 8.52 7.10
C LYS A 70 -1.71 8.36 6.66
N LEU A 71 -1.43 8.42 5.35
CA LEU A 71 -0.08 8.19 4.84
C LEU A 71 0.83 9.39 5.15
N PRO A 72 2.06 9.16 5.66
CA PRO A 72 3.02 10.23 5.88
C PRO A 72 3.35 10.97 4.57
N ALA A 73 3.52 12.28 4.65
CA ALA A 73 3.75 13.12 3.47
C ALA A 73 5.02 12.77 2.67
N TYR A 74 5.97 12.05 3.28
CA TYR A 74 7.21 11.61 2.62
C TYR A 74 7.06 10.31 1.83
N VAL A 75 5.91 9.63 1.92
CA VAL A 75 5.64 8.37 1.21
C VAL A 75 5.10 8.68 -0.19
N ARG A 76 5.64 8.00 -1.20
CA ARG A 76 5.08 7.99 -2.56
C ARG A 76 4.24 6.73 -2.74
N ILE A 77 3.04 6.85 -3.31
CA ILE A 77 2.12 5.71 -3.49
C ILE A 77 1.83 5.45 -4.97
N VAL A 78 1.76 4.16 -5.33
CA VAL A 78 1.28 3.65 -6.60
C VAL A 78 -0.07 2.97 -6.37
N ARG A 79 -1.11 3.50 -7.01
CA ARG A 79 -2.50 3.03 -6.91
C ARG A 79 -2.99 2.51 -8.25
N GLY A 80 -3.99 1.64 -8.22
CA GLY A 80 -4.50 0.97 -9.42
C GLY A 80 -3.51 -0.03 -10.00
N TRP A 81 -3.98 -0.81 -10.97
CA TRP A 81 -3.14 -1.73 -11.73
C TRP A 81 -2.65 -1.05 -13.00
N SER A 82 -1.34 -1.10 -13.23
CA SER A 82 -0.72 -0.58 -14.45
C SER A 82 -0.86 -1.49 -15.66
N GLY A 83 -1.24 -2.77 -15.45
CA GLY A 83 -1.14 -3.81 -16.47
C GLY A 83 0.30 -4.26 -16.77
N HIS A 84 1.29 -3.71 -16.05
CA HIS A 84 2.70 -4.09 -16.18
C HIS A 84 2.95 -5.50 -15.63
N PRO A 85 3.87 -6.29 -16.22
CA PRO A 85 4.22 -7.64 -15.75
C PRO A 85 4.59 -7.72 -14.27
N ASP A 86 5.20 -6.67 -13.72
CA ASP A 86 5.61 -6.61 -12.32
C ASP A 86 4.43 -6.62 -11.34
N ALA A 87 3.21 -6.32 -11.79
CA ALA A 87 1.97 -6.39 -11.00
C ALA A 87 2.10 -5.78 -9.58
N MET A 88 2.14 -6.61 -8.53
CA MET A 88 2.27 -6.20 -7.13
C MET A 88 3.60 -5.51 -6.82
N MET A 89 4.59 -5.67 -7.69
CA MET A 89 5.92 -5.06 -7.60
C MET A 89 6.10 -3.88 -8.56
N PHE A 90 5.04 -3.46 -9.27
CA PHE A 90 5.15 -2.31 -10.16
C PHE A 90 5.53 -1.04 -9.39
N GLY A 91 6.65 -0.43 -9.79
CA GLY A 91 7.27 0.70 -9.10
C GLY A 91 8.48 0.34 -8.22
N ILE A 92 8.94 -0.92 -8.21
CA ILE A 92 10.11 -1.37 -7.43
C ILE A 92 11.41 -0.65 -7.82
N GLU A 93 11.64 -0.43 -9.11
CA GLU A 93 12.76 0.39 -9.63
C GLU A 93 12.56 1.89 -9.33
N GLY A 94 11.37 2.27 -8.87
CA GLY A 94 10.91 3.64 -8.67
C GLY A 94 9.62 3.91 -9.39
N VAL A 95 8.95 4.96 -8.91
CA VAL A 95 7.80 5.51 -9.63
C VAL A 95 8.34 6.15 -10.89
N ILE A 96 8.28 5.41 -12.00
CA ILE A 96 8.30 5.99 -13.32
C ILE A 96 7.09 6.93 -13.35
N ASP A 97 7.34 8.23 -13.58
CA ASP A 97 6.29 9.21 -13.90
C ASP A 97 5.71 8.78 -15.26
N ALA A 98 4.94 7.70 -15.27
CA ALA A 98 4.01 7.41 -16.33
C ALA A 98 2.71 8.03 -15.85
N ASP A 99 2.24 9.07 -16.55
CA ASP A 99 0.98 9.79 -16.36
C ASP A 99 -0.25 8.87 -16.33
N HIS A 100 -0.36 8.05 -15.30
CA HIS A 100 -1.52 7.24 -14.96
C HIS A 100 -1.89 7.57 -13.52
N HIS A 101 -2.44 8.78 -13.38
CA HIS A 101 -3.17 9.29 -12.22
C HIS A 101 -2.37 9.51 -10.94
N ARG A 102 -1.62 10.63 -10.91
CA ARG A 102 -1.47 11.40 -9.66
C ARG A 102 -2.87 11.91 -9.26
N ILE A 103 -3.52 11.22 -8.32
CA ILE A 103 -4.60 11.76 -7.47
C ILE A 103 -4.38 11.25 -6.04
#